data_AF-A0AAU5W9A2-F1
#
_entry.id   AF-A0AAU5W9A2-F1
#
_cell.length_a   1.000
_cell.length_b   1.000
_cell.length_c   1.000
_cell.angle_alpha   90.00
_cell.angle_beta   90.00
_cell.angle_gamma   90.00
#
_symmetry.space_group_name_H-M   'P 1'
#
loop_
_entity.id
_entity.type
_entity.pdbx_description
1 polymer ?
#
loop_
_entity_poly.entity_id
_entity_poly.type
_entity_poly.pdbx_seq_one_letter_code
_entity_poly.pdbx_strand_id
1 'polypeptide(L)'
;MTMMTTSVVQAAQAAQAHPGWHDGGDAPAFWPVFPITFGLFWLAVIGLGFYLVRRRTNGPGGAATAGAASATDPMSSALTILAERFARGEIDEDEYHMRMSGLRHGG
;
A
#
# COMPACT_ATOMS: atom_id res chain seq x y z
N MET A 1 54.07 46.54 4.43
CA MET A 1 52.63 46.68 4.11
C MET A 1 52.24 45.45 3.28
N THR A 2 52.29 44.25 3.87
CA THR A 2 52.24 42.96 3.13
C THR A 2 51.70 41.81 4.01
N MET A 3 50.70 42.05 4.86
CA MET A 3 50.18 41.03 5.80
C MET A 3 48.65 40.83 5.76
N MET A 4 47.93 41.43 4.81
CA MET A 4 46.45 41.42 4.80
C MET A 4 45.81 40.45 3.79
N THR A 5 46.57 39.76 2.94
CA THR A 5 45.99 38.89 1.89
C THR A 5 45.82 37.42 2.30
N THR A 6 46.44 36.95 3.38
CA THR A 6 46.37 35.55 3.81
C THR A 6 45.02 35.19 4.46
N SER A 7 44.32 36.16 5.06
CA SER A 7 43.09 35.90 5.84
C SER A 7 41.93 35.41 4.98
N VAL A 8 41.80 35.89 3.75
CA VAL A 8 40.68 35.54 2.86
C VAL A 8 40.82 34.10 2.35
N VAL A 9 42.06 33.64 2.12
CA VAL A 9 42.34 32.26 1.70
C VAL A 9 42.04 31.27 2.84
N GLN A 10 42.33 31.64 4.08
CA GLN A 10 42.07 30.79 5.25
C GLN A 10 40.57 30.67 5.57
N ALA A 11 39.78 31.73 5.38
CA ALA A 11 38.33 31.68 5.54
C ALA A 11 37.66 30.80 4.46
N ALA A 12 38.18 30.79 3.24
CA ALA A 12 37.70 29.92 2.17
C ALA A 12 37.98 28.42 2.46
N GLN A 13 39.11 28.12 3.10
CA GLN A 13 39.46 26.74 3.50
C GLN A 13 38.57 26.22 4.64
N ALA A 14 38.21 27.07 5.61
CA ALA A 14 37.33 26.68 6.72
C ALA A 14 35.89 26.34 6.25
N ALA A 15 35.43 26.95 5.16
CA ALA A 15 34.13 26.63 4.55
C ALA A 15 34.13 25.30 3.77
N GLN A 16 35.30 24.78 3.39
CA GLN A 16 35.46 23.50 2.69
C GLN A 16 35.55 22.30 3.64
N ALA A 17 35.64 22.53 4.96
CA ALA A 17 35.53 21.48 5.96
C ALA A 17 34.06 21.04 6.08
N HIS A 18 33.55 20.37 5.04
CA HIS A 18 32.34 19.58 5.17
C HIS A 18 32.67 18.40 6.11
N PRO A 19 32.06 18.29 7.30
CA PRO A 19 32.13 17.06 8.07
C PRO A 19 31.51 15.98 7.19
N GLY A 20 32.34 15.07 6.70
CA GLY A 20 31.89 13.99 5.85
C GLY A 20 30.87 13.19 6.65
N TRP A 21 29.66 13.06 6.13
CA TRP A 21 28.64 12.15 6.68
C TRP A 21 29.04 10.66 6.59
N HIS A 22 30.32 10.41 6.31
CA HIS A 22 30.96 9.14 5.98
C HIS A 22 32.17 8.86 6.89
N ASP A 23 32.35 9.62 7.97
CA ASP A 23 33.40 9.34 8.96
C ASP A 23 32.94 8.19 9.88
N GLY A 24 33.13 6.95 9.41
CA GLY A 24 33.65 5.89 10.28
C GLY A 24 32.67 4.93 10.97
N GLY A 25 31.58 4.53 10.33
CA GLY A 25 30.85 3.34 10.76
C GLY A 25 30.69 2.38 9.59
N ASP A 26 31.45 1.28 9.57
CA ASP A 26 31.11 0.16 8.70
C ASP A 26 29.61 -0.15 8.91
N ALA A 27 28.84 -0.19 7.81
CA ALA A 27 27.43 -0.53 7.91
C ALA A 27 27.32 -1.87 8.67
N PRO A 28 26.44 -1.97 9.68
CA PRO A 28 26.35 -3.19 10.46
C PRO A 28 26.19 -4.40 9.54
N ALA A 29 26.82 -5.54 9.86
CA ALA A 29 26.80 -6.71 8.98
C ALA A 29 25.39 -7.18 8.56
N PHE A 30 24.36 -6.78 9.33
CA PHE A 30 22.95 -7.06 9.07
C PHE A 30 22.23 -6.02 8.19
N TRP A 31 22.90 -4.96 7.74
CA TRP A 31 22.32 -3.91 6.88
C TRP A 31 21.50 -4.48 5.71
N PRO A 32 21.96 -5.51 4.96
CA PRO A 32 21.19 -6.06 3.85
C PRO A 32 19.95 -6.85 4.29
N VAL A 33 19.89 -7.32 5.53
CA VAL A 33 18.79 -8.16 6.03
C VAL A 33 17.48 -7.40 6.01
N PHE A 34 17.49 -6.12 6.37
CA PHE A 34 16.28 -5.30 6.41
C PHE A 34 15.60 -5.15 5.03
N PRO A 35 16.25 -4.64 3.97
CA PRO A 35 15.61 -4.52 2.66
C PRO A 35 15.24 -5.87 2.05
N ILE A 36 16.03 -6.93 2.30
CA ILE A 36 15.72 -8.29 1.82
C ILE A 36 14.44 -8.81 2.48
N THR A 37 14.37 -8.80 3.81
CA THR A 37 13.20 -9.29 4.55
C THR A 37 11.95 -8.46 4.25
N PHE A 38 12.09 -7.14 4.13
CA PHE A 38 11.00 -6.25 3.73
C PHE A 38 10.51 -6.55 2.31
N GLY A 39 11.43 -6.75 1.35
CA GLY A 39 11.09 -7.16 -0.01
C GLY A 39 10.39 -8.51 -0.05
N LEU A 40 10.89 -9.51 0.68
CA LEU A 40 10.28 -10.83 0.79
C LEU A 40 8.89 -10.77 1.44
N PHE A 41 8.72 -9.94 2.47
CA PHE A 41 7.44 -9.73 3.11
C PHE A 41 6.41 -9.19 2.10
N TRP A 42 6.75 -8.16 1.32
CA TRP A 42 5.86 -7.63 0.30
C TRP A 42 5.57 -8.62 -0.83
N LEU A 43 6.58 -9.35 -1.29
CA LEU A 43 6.39 -10.42 -2.27
C LEU A 43 5.45 -11.51 -1.76
N ALA A 44 5.57 -11.88 -0.48
CA ALA A 44 4.66 -12.84 0.16
C ALA A 44 3.25 -12.30 0.28
N VAL A 45 3.07 -11.03 0.67
CA VAL A 45 1.76 -10.37 0.76
C VAL A 45 1.08 -10.32 -0.62
N ILE A 46 1.80 -9.86 -1.64
CA ILE A 46 1.29 -9.79 -3.02
C ILE A 46 1.00 -11.18 -3.57
N GLY A 47 1.94 -12.12 -3.37
CA GLY A 47 1.80 -13.50 -3.82
C GLY A 47 0.62 -14.22 -3.16
N LEU A 48 0.44 -14.04 -1.85
CA LEU A 48 -0.69 -14.58 -1.11
C LEU A 48 -2.01 -13.95 -1.57
N GLY A 49 -2.06 -12.63 -1.72
CA GLY A 49 -3.22 -11.92 -2.26
C GLY A 49 -3.62 -12.45 -3.64
N PHE A 50 -2.65 -12.54 -4.56
CA PHE A 50 -2.88 -13.08 -5.90
C PHE A 50 -3.29 -14.55 -5.87
N TYR A 51 -2.65 -15.37 -5.05
CA TYR A 51 -3.01 -16.78 -4.88
C TYR A 51 -4.46 -16.94 -4.39
N LEU A 52 -4.88 -16.14 -3.40
CA LEU A 52 -6.25 -16.17 -2.88
C LEU A 52 -7.27 -15.72 -3.93
N VAL A 53 -6.98 -14.66 -4.68
CA VAL A 53 -7.84 -14.20 -5.79
C VAL A 53 -7.93 -15.28 -6.88
N ARG A 54 -6.80 -15.84 -7.31
CA ARG A 54 -6.74 -16.88 -8.34
C ARG A 54 -7.42 -18.18 -7.90
N ARG A 55 -7.28 -18.56 -6.63
CA ARG A 55 -7.96 -19.72 -6.05
C ARG A 55 -9.48 -19.55 -6.04
N ARG A 56 -9.94 -18.32 -5.83
CA ARG A 56 -11.37 -17.96 -5.87
C ARG A 56 -11.89 -17.93 -7.30
N THR A 57 -11.21 -17.28 -8.23
CA THR A 57 -11.69 -17.18 -9.63
C THR A 57 -11.66 -18.52 -10.38
N ASN A 58 -10.74 -19.43 -10.03
CA ASN A 58 -10.63 -20.75 -10.68
C ASN A 58 -11.38 -21.88 -9.95
N GLY A 59 -11.97 -21.62 -8.78
CA GLY A 59 -12.84 -22.60 -8.11
C GLY A 59 -14.27 -22.49 -8.65
N PRO A 60 -15.02 -23.60 -8.84
CA PRO A 60 -16.41 -23.59 -9.33
C PRO A 60 -17.45 -22.81 -8.48
N GLY A 61 -17.03 -21.97 -7.52
CA GLY A 61 -17.90 -21.19 -6.65
C GLY A 61 -17.20 -20.06 -5.87
N GLY A 62 -16.06 -19.53 -6.34
CA GLY A 62 -15.24 -18.61 -5.55
C GLY A 62 -15.67 -17.15 -5.53
N ALA A 63 -16.95 -16.88 -5.26
CA ALA A 63 -17.41 -15.59 -4.72
C ALA A 63 -17.40 -15.56 -3.17
N ALA A 64 -17.16 -16.69 -2.51
CA ALA A 64 -17.45 -16.85 -1.08
C ALA A 64 -16.49 -16.16 -0.09
N THR A 65 -15.38 -15.60 -0.55
CA THR A 65 -14.26 -15.29 0.36
C THR A 65 -13.83 -13.81 0.28
N ALA A 66 -14.26 -13.06 -0.75
CA ALA A 66 -14.23 -11.57 -0.68
C ALA A 66 -15.29 -11.07 0.31
N GLY A 67 -16.31 -11.91 0.56
CA GLY A 67 -17.30 -11.70 1.59
C GLY A 67 -16.86 -12.03 3.01
N ALA A 68 -15.62 -12.46 3.32
CA ALA A 68 -15.28 -12.80 4.71
C ALA A 68 -14.99 -11.58 5.61
N ALA A 69 -14.49 -10.48 5.04
CA ALA A 69 -14.43 -9.19 5.73
C ALA A 69 -15.78 -8.45 5.69
N SER A 70 -16.61 -8.76 4.69
CA SER A 70 -17.98 -8.25 4.53
C SER A 70 -19.01 -9.07 5.33
N ALA A 71 -18.72 -10.31 5.72
CA ALA A 71 -19.67 -11.22 6.39
C ALA A 71 -20.07 -10.73 7.79
N THR A 72 -19.33 -9.80 8.36
CA THR A 72 -19.70 -9.16 9.63
C THR A 72 -20.90 -8.23 9.47
N ASP A 73 -21.17 -7.74 8.25
CA ASP A 73 -22.28 -6.84 7.97
C ASP A 73 -23.25 -7.48 6.97
N PRO A 74 -24.44 -7.94 7.41
CA PRO A 74 -25.47 -8.48 6.52
C PRO A 74 -25.81 -7.51 5.37
N MET A 75 -25.61 -6.21 5.57
CA MET A 75 -25.77 -5.17 4.55
C MET A 75 -24.86 -5.36 3.35
N SER A 76 -23.58 -5.62 3.60
CA SER A 76 -22.58 -5.75 2.55
C SER A 76 -22.75 -7.03 1.73
N SER A 77 -23.29 -8.09 2.36
CA SER A 77 -23.72 -9.31 1.65
C SER A 77 -24.89 -9.04 0.71
N ALA A 78 -25.86 -8.22 1.14
CA ALA A 78 -27.00 -7.83 0.31
C ALA A 78 -26.58 -6.92 -0.87
N LEU A 79 -25.65 -5.99 -0.63
CA LEU A 79 -25.07 -5.14 -1.69
C LEU A 79 -24.32 -5.95 -2.74
N THR A 80 -23.57 -6.98 -2.32
CA THR A 80 -22.83 -7.85 -3.24
C THR A 80 -23.78 -8.62 -4.17
N ILE A 81 -24.92 -9.11 -3.64
CA ILE A 81 -25.95 -9.78 -4.44
C ILE A 81 -26.62 -8.80 -5.42
N LEU A 82 -26.84 -7.55 -5.01
CA LEU A 82 -27.45 -6.53 -5.86
C LEU A 82 -26.53 -6.15 -7.02
N ALA A 83 -25.23 -5.95 -6.76
CA ALA A 83 -24.23 -5.61 -7.78
C ALA A 83 -24.05 -6.73 -8.83
N GLU A 84 -24.09 -7.99 -8.40
CA GLU A 84 -24.04 -9.15 -9.31
C GLU A 84 -25.24 -9.18 -10.27
N ARG A 85 -26.45 -8.84 -9.81
CA ARG A 85 -27.65 -8.80 -10.66
C ARG A 85 -27.67 -7.61 -11.61
N PHE A 86 -27.14 -6.46 -11.18
CA PHE A 86 -26.92 -5.30 -12.05
C PHE A 86 -25.92 -5.62 -13.16
N ALA A 87 -24.80 -6.27 -12.83
CA ALA A 87 -23.81 -6.70 -13.83
C ALA A 87 -24.35 -7.72 -14.84
N ARG A 88 -25.34 -8.53 -14.45
CA ARG A 88 -26.09 -9.44 -15.35
C ARG A 88 -27.18 -8.74 -16.16
N GLY A 89 -27.47 -7.47 -15.89
CA GLY A 89 -28.57 -6.73 -16.51
C GLY A 89 -29.97 -7.20 -16.09
N GLU A 90 -30.08 -7.96 -14.99
CA GLU A 90 -31.37 -8.41 -14.45
C GLU A 90 -32.08 -7.33 -13.63
N ILE A 91 -31.35 -6.28 -13.23
CA ILE A 91 -31.82 -5.13 -12.46
C ILE A 91 -31.38 -3.85 -13.17
N ASP A 92 -32.29 -2.88 -13.26
CA ASP A 92 -32.07 -1.58 -13.87
C ASP A 92 -31.38 -0.60 -12.90
N GLU A 93 -30.73 0.44 -13.44
CA GLU A 93 -29.96 1.44 -12.70
C GLU A 93 -30.82 2.16 -11.64
N ASP A 94 -32.06 2.53 -11.99
CA ASP A 94 -32.97 3.27 -11.11
C ASP A 94 -33.37 2.44 -9.87
N GLU A 95 -33.55 1.13 -10.05
CA GLU A 95 -33.91 0.20 -8.98
C GLU A 95 -32.72 -0.09 -8.05
N TYR A 96 -31.49 -0.09 -8.60
CA TYR A 96 -30.25 -0.20 -7.83
C TYR A 96 -30.11 0.95 -6.83
N HIS A 97 -30.26 2.21 -7.30
CA HIS A 97 -30.10 3.39 -6.44
C HIS A 97 -31.18 3.48 -5.36
N MET A 98 -32.42 3.07 -5.67
CA MET A 98 -33.52 3.02 -4.70
C MET A 98 -33.26 1.99 -3.59
N ARG A 99 -32.78 0.78 -3.92
CA ARG A 99 -32.47 -0.24 -2.90
C ARG A 99 -31.20 0.08 -2.12
N MET A 100 -30.19 0.66 -2.77
CA MET A 100 -28.95 1.08 -2.11
C MET A 100 -29.19 2.18 -1.07
N SER A 101 -30.07 3.14 -1.39
CA SER A 101 -30.43 4.21 -0.45
C SER A 101 -31.25 3.69 0.74
N GLY A 102 -32.23 2.80 0.54
CA GLY A 102 -33.00 2.20 1.66
C GLY A 102 -32.12 1.41 2.64
N LEU A 103 -31.15 0.68 2.10
CA LEU A 103 -30.15 -0.05 2.88
C LEU A 103 -29.22 0.89 3.68
N ARG A 104 -28.91 2.08 3.16
CA ARG A 104 -28.04 3.07 3.84
C ARG A 104 -28.72 3.85 4.97
N HIS A 105 -30.04 4.02 4.92
CA HIS A 105 -30.81 4.84 5.87
C HIS A 105 -31.51 4.03 6.99
N GLY A 106 -31.50 2.70 6.93
CA GLY A 106 -32.19 1.80 7.87
C GLY A 106 -31.34 1.28 9.04
N GLY A 107 -30.17 1.87 9.30
CA GLY A 107 -29.32 1.59 10.47
C GLY A 107 -29.23 2.80 11.39
#